data_AF-A0A849QH24-F1
#
_entry.id   AF-A0A849QH24-F1
#
_cell.length_a   1.000
_cell.length_b   1.000
_cell.length_c   1.000
_cell.angle_alpha   90.00
_cell.angle_beta   90.00
_cell.angle_gamma   90.00
#
_symmetry.space_group_name_H-M   'P 1'
#
loop_
_entity.id
_entity.type
_entity.pdbx_description
1 polymer ?
#
loop_
_entity_poly.entity_id
_entity_poly.type
_entity_poly.pdbx_seq_one_letter_code
_entity_poly.pdbx_strand_id
1 'polypeptide(L)'
;HAVIGVTLGFFIGMASGLLGIGGGTFIVPILVALGFGMKRASATSGFIMIFSSISGFLGHLGTGHLDAELMIYTAIAAFIGGQVGSYFMHSKMRSKTIKQMFGVVLWIMVVKIVIGLI
;
A
#
# COMPACT_ATOMS: atom_id res chain seq x y z
N HIS A 1 18.34 -1.31 14.44
CA HIS A 1 16.96 -1.57 13.97
C HIS A 1 16.55 -0.76 12.74
N ALA A 2 16.89 0.54 12.64
CA ALA A 2 16.52 1.38 11.50
C ALA A 2 17.13 0.93 10.15
N VAL A 3 18.40 0.51 10.14
CA VAL A 3 19.11 0.11 8.90
C VAL A 3 18.44 -1.10 8.23
N ILE A 4 18.07 -2.12 9.02
CA ILE A 4 17.37 -3.32 8.52
C ILE A 4 16.03 -2.95 7.88
N GLY A 5 15.27 -2.04 8.49
CA GLY A 5 14.00 -1.56 7.96
C GLY A 5 14.14 -0.80 6.64
N VAL A 6 15.20 -0.01 6.49
CA VAL A 6 15.49 0.72 5.24
C VAL A 6 15.88 -0.24 4.12
N THR A 7 16.74 -1.21 4.40
CA THR A 7 17.18 -2.20 3.38
C THR A 7 16.01 -3.07 2.92
N LEU A 8 15.21 -3.61 3.84
CA LEU A 8 14.00 -4.38 3.51
C LEU A 8 12.97 -3.53 2.77
N GLY A 9 12.73 -2.30 3.24
CA GLY A 9 11.82 -1.35 2.59
C GLY A 9 12.25 -1.01 1.16
N PHE A 10 13.56 -0.90 0.91
CA PHE A 10 14.12 -0.65 -0.42
C PHE A 10 13.89 -1.83 -1.37
N PHE A 11 14.26 -3.05 -0.97
CA PHE A 11 14.09 -4.24 -1.83
C PHE A 11 12.63 -4.55 -2.12
N ILE A 12 11.75 -4.40 -1.12
CA ILE A 12 10.32 -4.66 -1.27
C ILE A 12 9.63 -3.53 -2.04
N GLY A 13 10.03 -2.28 -1.81
CA GLY A 13 9.56 -1.14 -2.60
C GLY A 13 9.92 -1.29 -4.07
N MET A 14 11.14 -1.76 -4.35
CA MET A 14 11.58 -2.07 -5.71
C MET A 14 10.80 -3.24 -6.32
N ALA A 15 10.69 -4.37 -5.61
CA ALA A 15 9.93 -5.53 -6.08
C ALA A 15 8.45 -5.21 -6.30
N SER A 16 7.80 -4.50 -5.37
CA SER A 16 6.39 -4.13 -5.49
C SER A 16 6.15 -3.02 -6.51
N GLY A 17 7.13 -2.14 -6.74
CA GLY A 17 7.09 -1.14 -7.81
C GLY A 17 7.21 -1.78 -9.19
N LEU A 18 8.10 -2.77 -9.34
CA LEU A 18 8.25 -3.57 -10.56
C LEU A 18 7.00 -4.40 -10.86
N LEU A 19 6.36 -4.96 -9.82
CA LEU A 19 5.11 -5.70 -9.95
C LEU A 19 3.88 -4.79 -10.21
N GLY A 20 4.03 -3.47 -10.12
CA GLY A 20 2.93 -2.51 -10.33
C GLY A 20 1.85 -2.51 -9.23
N ILE A 21 2.05 -3.24 -8.13
CA ILE A 21 1.04 -3.44 -7.07
C ILE A 21 0.96 -2.21 -6.13
N GLY A 22 1.99 -1.34 -6.14
CA GLY A 22 2.12 -0.22 -5.21
C GLY A 22 2.49 -0.72 -3.81
N GLY A 23 3.70 -0.40 -3.34
CA GLY A 23 4.35 -1.00 -2.16
C GLY A 23 3.61 -0.95 -0.80
N GLY A 24 2.44 -0.31 -0.71
CA GLY A 24 1.72 -0.07 0.53
C GLY A 24 1.36 -1.34 1.31
N THR A 25 1.00 -2.43 0.63
CA THR A 25 0.49 -3.67 1.25
C THR A 25 1.54 -4.35 2.13
N PHE A 26 2.82 -4.31 1.73
CA PHE A 26 3.92 -4.92 2.47
C PHE A 26 4.60 -3.95 3.45
N ILE A 27 4.57 -2.65 3.17
CA ILE A 27 5.24 -1.63 4.00
C ILE A 27 4.59 -1.49 5.38
N VAL A 28 3.25 -1.55 5.45
CA VAL A 28 2.54 -1.43 6.74
C VAL A 28 2.89 -2.54 7.74
N PRO A 29 2.79 -3.85 7.39
CA PRO A 29 3.14 -4.91 8.33
C PRO A 29 4.60 -4.86 8.78
N ILE A 30 5.53 -4.43 7.92
CA ILE A 30 6.95 -4.27 8.27
C ILE A 30 7.15 -3.14 9.29
N LEU A 31 6.53 -1.98 9.06
CA LEU A 31 6.62 -0.86 10.01
C LEU A 31 6.00 -1.23 11.36
N VAL A 32 4.91 -1.98 11.37
CA VAL A 32 4.31 -2.51 12.60
C VAL A 32 5.23 -3.54 13.27
N ALA A 33 5.88 -4.42 12.51
CA ALA A 33 6.85 -5.39 13.02
C ALA A 33 8.11 -4.73 13.60
N LEU A 34 8.51 -3.58 13.05
CA LEU A 34 9.61 -2.73 13.56
C LEU A 34 9.22 -1.93 14.80
N GLY A 35 7.99 -2.08 15.31
CA GLY A 35 7.52 -1.42 16.54
C GLY A 35 6.95 -0.02 16.34
N PHE A 36 6.77 0.45 15.09
CA PHE A 36 6.10 1.73 14.87
C PHE A 36 4.63 1.65 15.25
N GLY A 37 4.16 2.66 15.98
CA GLY A 37 2.74 2.83 16.27
C GLY A 37 1.95 2.81 14.95
N MET A 38 0.92 1.98 14.88
CA MET A 38 0.21 1.68 13.63
C MET A 38 -0.33 2.92 12.89
N LYS A 39 -0.69 3.97 13.65
CA LYS A 39 -1.13 5.25 13.08
C LYS A 39 0.01 5.95 12.31
N ARG A 40 1.25 5.87 12.82
CA ARG A 40 2.46 6.34 12.11
C ARG A 40 2.81 5.40 10.95
N ALA A 41 2.75 4.08 11.15
CA ALA A 41 3.03 3.10 10.10
C ALA A 41 2.13 3.31 8.86
N SER A 42 0.84 3.55 9.07
CA SER A 42 -0.11 3.83 7.99
C SER A 42 0.21 5.15 7.27
N ALA A 43 0.49 6.23 8.00
CA ALA A 43 0.87 7.52 7.40
C ALA A 43 2.17 7.40 6.57
N THR A 44 3.20 6.73 7.10
CA THR A 44 4.46 6.49 6.40
C THR A 44 4.27 5.61 5.16
N SER A 45 3.41 4.58 5.24
CA SER A 45 3.13 3.73 4.07
C SER A 45 2.43 4.47 2.95
N GLY A 46 1.48 5.38 3.27
CA GLY A 46 0.82 6.22 2.28
C GLY A 46 1.80 7.17 1.60
N PHE A 47 2.76 7.72 2.36
CA PHE A 47 3.83 8.54 1.80
C PHE A 47 4.72 7.74 0.83
N ILE A 48 5.14 6.54 1.21
CA ILE A 48 5.97 5.69 0.34
C ILE A 48 5.18 5.21 -0.90
N MET A 49 3.88 4.95 -0.73
CA MET A 49 2.99 4.57 -1.83
C MET A 49 2.98 5.63 -2.93
N ILE A 50 3.00 6.92 -2.61
CA ILE A 50 3.02 7.99 -3.64
C ILE A 50 4.23 7.83 -4.56
N PHE A 51 5.43 7.66 -4.00
CA PHE A 51 6.65 7.47 -4.79
C PHE A 51 6.62 6.16 -5.57
N SER A 52 6.15 5.07 -4.96
CA SER A 52 6.03 3.77 -5.61
C SER A 52 5.05 3.80 -6.79
N SER A 53 3.89 4.45 -6.63
CA SER A 53 2.89 4.62 -7.69
C SER A 53 3.39 5.50 -8.82
N ILE A 54 4.11 6.60 -8.52
CA ILE A 54 4.74 7.44 -9.55
C ILE A 54 5.78 6.63 -10.34
N SER A 55 6.63 5.86 -9.66
CA SER A 55 7.62 5.01 -10.32
C SER A 55 6.98 3.92 -11.17
N GLY A 56 5.90 3.29 -10.69
CA GLY A 56 5.15 2.28 -11.45
C GLY A 56 4.45 2.88 -12.67
N PHE A 57 3.90 4.08 -12.54
CA PHE A 57 3.30 4.83 -13.64
C PHE A 57 4.33 5.22 -14.70
N LEU A 58 5.50 5.73 -14.30
CA LEU A 58 6.62 6.03 -15.20
C LEU A 58 7.14 4.77 -15.91
N GLY A 59 7.16 3.62 -15.24
CA GLY A 59 7.50 2.34 -15.86
C GLY A 59 6.47 1.89 -16.91
N HIS A 60 5.18 2.10 -16.66
CA HIS A 60 4.10 1.76 -17.59
C HIS A 60 3.98 2.76 -18.75
N LEU A 61 4.35 4.03 -18.56
CA LEU A 61 4.41 5.02 -19.65
C LEU A 61 5.31 4.56 -20.81
N GLY A 62 6.36 3.79 -20.53
CA GLY A 62 7.26 3.24 -21.55
C GLY A 62 6.72 2.02 -22.33
N THR A 63 5.62 1.39 -21.91
CA THR A 63 5.09 0.14 -22.51
C THR A 63 3.86 0.35 -23.43
N GLY A 64 3.44 1.60 -23.63
CA GLY A 64 2.70 2.03 -24.83
C GLY A 64 1.20 1.67 -24.93
N HIS A 65 0.57 1.09 -23.90
CA HIS A 65 -0.85 0.72 -23.93
C HIS A 65 -1.60 1.26 -22.70
N LEU A 66 -1.65 2.58 -22.55
CA LEU A 66 -2.43 3.22 -21.49
C LEU A 66 -3.77 3.69 -22.06
N ASP A 67 -4.85 2.95 -21.74
CA ASP A 67 -6.21 3.41 -21.99
C ASP A 67 -6.50 4.63 -21.10
N ALA A 68 -6.49 5.81 -21.70
CA ALA A 68 -6.67 7.09 -20.99
C ALA A 68 -7.99 7.17 -20.22
N GLU A 69 -9.02 6.49 -20.72
CA GLU A 69 -10.34 6.39 -20.09
C GLU A 69 -10.27 5.60 -18.77
N LEU A 70 -9.68 4.41 -18.79
CA LEU A 70 -9.44 3.58 -17.60
C LEU A 70 -8.55 4.30 -16.58
N MET A 71 -7.54 5.04 -17.04
CA MET A 71 -6.66 5.83 -16.19
C MET A 71 -7.42 6.92 -15.41
N ILE A 72 -8.32 7.65 -16.07
CA ILE A 72 -9.12 8.70 -15.43
C ILE A 72 -10.10 8.11 -14.42
N TYR A 73 -10.82 7.03 -14.79
CA TYR A 73 -11.76 6.38 -13.89
C TYR A 73 -11.08 5.83 -12.64
N THR A 74 -9.94 5.16 -12.80
CA THR A 74 -9.17 4.62 -11.67
C THR A 74 -8.54 5.71 -10.82
N ALA A 75 -8.07 6.81 -11.42
CA ALA A 75 -7.54 7.96 -10.68
C ALA A 75 -8.61 8.63 -9.80
N ILE A 76 -9.82 8.87 -10.34
CA ILE A 76 -10.93 9.46 -9.59
C ILE A 76 -11.39 8.51 -8.48
N ALA A 77 -11.55 7.22 -8.79
CA ALA A 77 -11.94 6.22 -7.79
C ALA A 77 -10.91 6.10 -6.66
N ALA A 78 -9.61 6.09 -6.98
CA ALA A 78 -8.54 6.04 -6.00
C ALA A 78 -8.48 7.33 -5.15
N PHE A 79 -8.69 8.51 -5.75
CA PHE A 79 -8.70 9.77 -5.03
C PHE A 79 -9.86 9.86 -4.02
N ILE A 80 -11.09 9.54 -4.47
CA ILE A 80 -12.27 9.55 -3.61
C ILE A 80 -12.15 8.47 -2.53
N GLY A 81 -11.76 7.25 -2.90
CA GLY A 81 -11.57 6.14 -1.95
C GLY A 81 -10.50 6.44 -0.90
N GLY A 82 -9.38 7.04 -1.31
CA GLY A 82 -8.30 7.47 -0.41
C GLY A 82 -8.73 8.56 0.56
N GLN A 83 -9.45 9.59 0.08
CA GLN A 83 -9.95 10.66 0.94
C GLN A 83 -11.00 10.17 1.93
N VAL A 84 -11.99 9.41 1.48
CA VAL A 84 -13.03 8.84 2.35
C VAL A 84 -12.41 7.88 3.37
N GLY A 85 -11.47 7.04 2.96
CA GLY A 85 -10.76 6.10 3.84
C GLY A 85 -9.91 6.80 4.90
N SER A 86 -9.15 7.83 4.52
CA SER A 86 -8.35 8.63 5.45
C SER A 86 -9.22 9.38 6.44
N TYR A 87 -10.32 9.99 5.98
CA TYR A 87 -11.27 10.70 6.82
C TYR A 87 -11.94 9.78 7.86
N PHE A 88 -12.40 8.60 7.45
CA PHE A 88 -12.97 7.60 8.36
C PHE A 88 -11.97 7.12 9.42
N MET A 89 -10.71 6.91 9.00
CA MET A 89 -9.66 6.43 9.90
C MET A 89 -9.25 7.49 10.92
N HIS A 90 -9.29 8.78 10.56
CA HIS A 90 -8.93 9.88 11.45
C HIS A 90 -10.06 10.28 12.41
N SER A 91 -11.33 10.19 11.98
CA SER A 91 -12.48 10.71 12.73
C SER A 91 -13.03 9.78 13.83
N LYS A 92 -12.91 8.45 13.70
CA LYS A 92 -13.61 7.52 14.63
C LYS A 92 -12.86 6.29 15.13
N MET A 93 -11.60 6.04 14.75
CA MET A 93 -10.97 4.75 15.05
C MET A 93 -9.92 4.80 16.18
N ARG A 94 -10.21 4.08 17.27
CA ARG A 94 -9.26 3.74 18.33
C ARG A 94 -8.18 2.82 17.74
N SER A 95 -6.91 2.98 18.13
CA SER A 95 -5.78 2.20 17.57
C SER A 95 -6.00 0.68 17.58
N LYS A 96 -6.86 0.13 18.44
CA LYS A 96 -7.19 -1.30 18.46
C LYS A 96 -7.99 -1.75 17.23
N THR A 97 -8.95 -0.95 16.77
CA THR A 97 -9.81 -1.27 15.62
C THR A 97 -9.03 -1.21 14.30
N ILE A 98 -8.10 -0.26 14.17
CA ILE A 98 -7.21 -0.19 12.99
C ILE A 98 -6.38 -1.47 12.90
N LYS A 99 -5.91 -2.03 14.04
CA LYS A 99 -5.13 -3.28 14.08
C LYS A 99 -5.94 -4.45 13.58
N GLN A 100 -7.19 -4.55 14.03
CA GLN A 100 -8.08 -5.63 13.66
C GLN A 100 -8.46 -5.56 12.18
N MET A 101 -8.78 -4.37 11.66
CA MET A 101 -9.04 -4.20 10.23
C MET A 101 -7.82 -4.56 9.37
N PHE A 102 -6.63 -4.08 9.75
CA PHE A 102 -5.40 -4.44 9.04
C PHE A 102 -5.14 -5.96 9.08
N GLY A 103 -5.35 -6.59 10.24
CA GLY A 103 -5.20 -8.03 10.41
C GLY A 103 -6.16 -8.85 9.55
N VAL A 104 -7.43 -8.41 9.43
CA VAL A 104 -8.43 -9.06 8.57
C VAL A 104 -8.03 -8.93 7.10
N VAL A 105 -7.60 -7.75 6.65
CA VAL A 105 -7.15 -7.53 5.27
C VAL A 105 -5.94 -8.41 4.92
N LEU A 106 -4.97 -8.53 5.84
CA LEU A 106 -3.82 -9.42 5.65
C LEU A 106 -4.24 -10.89 5.58
N TRP A 107 -5.19 -11.32 6.41
CA TRP A 107 -5.74 -12.68 6.33
C TRP A 107 -6.40 -12.97 4.98
N ILE A 108 -7.20 -12.03 4.47
CA ILE A 108 -7.83 -12.15 3.15
C ILE A 108 -6.78 -12.24 2.05
N MET A 109 -5.71 -11.43 2.12
CA MET A 109 -4.59 -11.48 1.19
C MET A 109 -3.90 -12.84 1.18
N VAL A 110 -3.62 -13.40 2.36
CA VAL A 110 -3.03 -14.74 2.49
C VAL A 110 -3.91 -15.78 1.81
N VAL A 111 -5.22 -15.78 2.11
CA VAL A 111 -6.16 -16.72 1.50
C VAL A 111 -6.20 -16.56 -0.02
N LYS A 112 -6.24 -15.34 -0.55
CA LYS A 112 -6.28 -15.09 -1.99
C LYS A 112 -5.02 -15.59 -2.70
N ILE A 113 -3.85 -15.40 -2.10
CA ILE A 113 -2.57 -15.89 -2.65
C ILE A 113 -2.55 -17.42 -2.64
N VAL A 114 -2.97 -18.06 -1.55
CA VAL A 114 -2.99 -19.52 -1.45
C VAL A 114 -3.96 -20.13 -2.47
N ILE A 115 -5.15 -19.56 -2.63
CA ILE A 115 -6.12 -20.04 -3.63
C ILE A 115 -5.60 -19.83 -5.05
N GLY A 116 -4.96 -18.69 -5.35
CA GLY A 116 -4.40 -18.44 -6.69
C GLY A 116 -3.14 -19.25 -7.00
N LEU A 117 -2.55 -19.91 -5.99
CA LEU A 117 -1.39 -20.80 -6.12
C LEU A 117 -1.80 -22.26 -6.35
N ILE A 118 -3.03 -22.63 -6.01
CA ILE A 118 -3.64 -23.95 -6.25
C ILE A 118 -4.30 -23.95 -7.63
#